data_AF-A0A8S1W407-F1
#
_entry.id   AF-A0A8S1W407-F1
#
_cell.length_a   1.000
_cell.length_b   1.000
_cell.length_c   1.000
_cell.angle_alpha   90.00
_cell.angle_beta   90.00
_cell.angle_gamma   90.00
#
_symmetry.space_group_name_H-M   'P 1'
#
loop_
_entity.id
_entity.type
_entity.pdbx_description
1 polymer ?
#
loop_
_entity_poly.entity_id
_entity_poly.type
_entity_poly.pdbx_seq_one_letter_code
_entity_poly.pdbx_strand_id
1 'polypeptide(L)'
;MQQEIYKDRSTANENTQQNKAAETLQSLIQYVNDLTEIVNEVKLKNQAEFIIAYQSHMKKIKAELQELKNKTEEQKNNMVLNKVKITSNDNELTLFRQECLKLYEKIEQKNKENQELKFSLQESQKTNEFLEQQIKGLMKKLKLQEIEKQQQPPTSVEQIFCTTAPINQLKFPKRKLTDYQSKLDISSSLSKHHYSSIKELFGYQDNQNQKDDELIEKISKYVTQIEQKYQKQIQTLNQKANNLLISQNKKSVIRSDLESFFLDCVETVRRDILKKKRPFGNNQQLQTSIENIADFSQFHKEDKLKILELVVSNEKILVFLYQKLFPNHVNLVIKSIREDININNFLDQSLKYNSSNNNHKSGDYKTDFPKTTREVRSASLNKQLEVKKGKLLFKQY
;
A
#
# COMPACT_ATOMS: atom_id res chain seq x y z
N MET A 1 -37.50 -115.46 -44.67
CA MET A 1 -36.24 -115.13 -45.39
C MET A 1 -36.26 -113.77 -46.10
N GLN A 2 -36.86 -113.57 -47.28
CA GLN A 2 -36.78 -112.24 -47.96
C GLN A 2 -37.51 -111.10 -47.21
N GLN A 3 -38.63 -111.37 -46.54
CA GLN A 3 -39.33 -110.39 -45.71
C GLN A 3 -38.60 -110.07 -44.39
N GLU A 4 -37.82 -111.01 -43.85
CA GLU A 4 -36.98 -110.75 -42.66
C GLU A 4 -35.80 -109.85 -43.01
N ILE A 5 -35.14 -110.09 -44.15
CA ILE A 5 -34.04 -109.24 -44.64
C ILE A 5 -34.51 -107.79 -44.90
N TYR A 6 -35.76 -107.61 -45.34
CA TYR A 6 -36.34 -106.27 -45.54
C TYR A 6 -36.69 -105.57 -44.21
N LYS A 7 -37.19 -106.31 -43.22
CA LYS A 7 -37.40 -105.77 -41.86
C LYS A 7 -36.08 -105.39 -41.20
N ASP A 8 -35.05 -106.23 -41.30
CA ASP A 8 -33.72 -105.96 -40.73
C ASP A 8 -33.02 -104.77 -41.39
N ARG A 9 -33.23 -104.56 -42.70
CA ARG A 9 -32.71 -103.36 -43.40
C ARG A 9 -33.48 -102.09 -43.02
N SER A 10 -34.78 -102.17 -42.78
CA SER A 10 -35.59 -101.03 -42.34
C SER A 10 -35.25 -100.62 -40.90
N THR A 11 -35.12 -101.58 -39.99
CA THR A 11 -34.73 -101.33 -38.58
C THR A 11 -33.28 -100.84 -38.47
N ALA A 12 -32.36 -101.34 -39.30
CA ALA A 12 -30.99 -100.82 -39.36
C ALA A 12 -30.93 -99.36 -39.85
N ASN A 13 -31.76 -98.98 -40.82
CA ASN A 13 -31.80 -97.61 -41.34
C ASN A 13 -32.44 -96.64 -40.34
N GLU A 14 -33.53 -97.04 -39.67
CA GLU A 14 -34.16 -96.29 -38.57
C GLU A 14 -33.19 -96.11 -37.38
N ASN A 15 -32.47 -97.16 -36.98
CA ASN A 15 -31.44 -97.07 -35.93
C ASN A 15 -30.29 -96.12 -36.33
N THR A 16 -29.89 -96.11 -37.60
CA THR A 16 -28.84 -95.20 -38.10
C THR A 16 -29.32 -93.74 -38.09
N GLN A 17 -30.59 -93.50 -38.39
CA GLN A 17 -31.19 -92.18 -38.38
C GLN A 17 -31.44 -91.66 -36.96
N GLN A 18 -31.82 -92.55 -36.02
CA GLN A 18 -31.91 -92.25 -34.60
C GLN A 18 -30.55 -91.91 -33.98
N ASN A 19 -29.49 -92.63 -34.34
CA ASN A 19 -28.14 -92.34 -33.87
C ASN A 19 -27.63 -90.97 -34.35
N LYS A 20 -27.87 -90.61 -35.63
CA LYS A 20 -27.53 -89.26 -36.15
C LYS A 20 -28.31 -88.15 -35.43
N ALA A 21 -29.59 -88.38 -35.15
CA ALA A 21 -30.39 -87.42 -34.38
C ALA A 21 -29.83 -87.23 -32.96
N ALA A 22 -29.42 -88.32 -32.30
CA ALA A 22 -28.78 -88.27 -30.99
C ALA A 22 -27.43 -87.53 -31.00
N GLU A 23 -26.59 -87.76 -32.01
CA GLU A 23 -25.31 -87.03 -32.19
C GLU A 23 -25.52 -85.53 -32.42
N THR A 24 -26.51 -85.15 -33.23
CA THR A 24 -26.85 -83.72 -33.43
C THR A 24 -27.39 -83.07 -32.17
N LEU A 25 -28.22 -83.77 -31.38
CA LEU A 25 -28.70 -83.29 -30.08
C LEU A 25 -27.54 -83.10 -29.10
N GLN A 26 -26.62 -84.06 -29.03
CA GLN A 26 -25.45 -83.98 -28.15
C GLN A 26 -24.52 -82.83 -28.54
N SER A 27 -24.35 -82.61 -29.84
CA SER A 27 -23.59 -81.46 -30.36
C SER A 27 -24.27 -80.13 -30.00
N LEU A 28 -25.59 -80.04 -30.13
CA LEU A 28 -26.37 -78.86 -29.72
C LEU A 28 -26.26 -78.60 -28.22
N ILE A 29 -26.34 -79.65 -27.38
CA ILE A 29 -26.15 -79.54 -25.94
C ILE A 29 -24.75 -79.02 -25.62
N GLN A 30 -23.72 -79.52 -26.31
CA GLN A 30 -22.35 -79.03 -26.14
C GLN A 30 -22.24 -77.54 -26.51
N TYR A 31 -22.81 -77.10 -27.64
CA TYR A 31 -22.84 -75.69 -28.02
C TYR A 31 -23.56 -74.81 -26.99
N VAL A 32 -24.68 -75.28 -26.42
CA VAL A 32 -25.41 -74.55 -25.37
C VAL A 32 -24.57 -74.45 -24.10
N ASN A 33 -23.84 -75.50 -23.73
CA ASN A 33 -22.95 -75.49 -22.58
C ASN A 33 -21.78 -74.52 -22.79
N ASP A 34 -21.12 -74.57 -23.95
CA ASP A 34 -20.01 -73.67 -24.30
C ASP A 34 -20.48 -72.20 -24.32
N LEU A 35 -21.67 -71.93 -24.87
CA LEU A 35 -22.28 -70.59 -24.83
C LEU A 35 -22.59 -70.14 -23.41
N THR A 36 -23.07 -71.06 -22.57
CA THR A 36 -23.36 -70.75 -21.15
C THR A 36 -22.08 -70.42 -20.39
N GLU A 37 -20.98 -71.13 -20.66
CA GLU A 37 -19.66 -70.87 -20.08
C GLU A 37 -19.14 -69.49 -20.51
N ILE A 38 -19.15 -69.20 -21.82
CA ILE A 38 -18.74 -67.89 -22.35
C ILE A 38 -19.56 -66.75 -21.74
N VAL A 39 -20.89 -66.92 -21.63
CA VAL A 39 -21.75 -65.90 -21.01
C VAL A 39 -21.41 -65.68 -19.53
N ASN A 40 -21.11 -66.75 -18.80
CA ASN A 40 -20.68 -66.65 -17.40
C ASN A 40 -19.32 -65.97 -17.25
N GLU A 41 -18.35 -66.28 -18.11
CA GLU A 41 -17.05 -65.60 -18.13
C GLU A 41 -17.20 -64.10 -18.42
N VAL A 42 -17.98 -63.73 -19.44
CA VAL A 42 -18.27 -62.33 -19.77
C VAL A 42 -18.95 -61.63 -18.61
N LYS A 43 -19.91 -62.29 -17.94
CA LYS A 43 -20.58 -61.74 -16.75
C LYS A 43 -19.59 -61.48 -15.61
N LEU A 44 -18.72 -62.44 -15.30
CA LEU A 44 -17.71 -62.30 -14.25
C LEU A 44 -16.71 -61.19 -14.58
N LYS A 45 -16.26 -61.10 -15.83
CA LYS A 45 -15.37 -60.05 -16.30
C LYS A 45 -16.03 -58.67 -16.18
N ASN A 46 -17.27 -58.52 -16.65
CA ASN A 46 -18.01 -57.26 -16.54
C ASN A 46 -18.24 -56.85 -15.08
N GLN A 47 -18.53 -57.80 -14.19
CA GLN A 47 -18.65 -57.52 -12.75
C GLN A 47 -17.33 -57.03 -12.16
N ALA A 48 -16.20 -57.68 -12.50
CA ALA A 48 -14.88 -57.26 -12.04
C ALA A 48 -14.52 -55.85 -12.56
N GLU A 49 -14.74 -55.58 -13.84
CA GLU A 49 -14.50 -54.26 -14.46
C GLU A 49 -15.35 -53.17 -13.80
N PHE A 50 -16.63 -53.45 -13.55
CA PHE A 50 -17.51 -52.52 -12.84
C PHE A 50 -17.02 -52.21 -11.42
N ILE A 51 -16.60 -53.23 -10.66
CA ILE A 51 -16.09 -53.04 -9.30
C ILE A 51 -14.81 -52.19 -9.33
N ILE A 52 -13.89 -52.44 -10.26
CA ILE A 52 -12.65 -51.66 -10.39
C ILE A 52 -12.95 -50.21 -10.77
N ALA A 53 -13.84 -49.99 -11.74
CA ALA A 53 -14.26 -48.65 -12.15
C ALA A 53 -14.92 -47.88 -10.99
N TYR A 54 -15.80 -48.55 -10.25
CA TYR A 54 -16.45 -47.97 -9.07
C TYR A 54 -15.45 -47.62 -7.97
N GLN A 55 -14.53 -48.53 -7.63
CA GLN A 55 -13.51 -48.29 -6.62
C GLN A 55 -12.58 -47.13 -7.02
N SER A 56 -12.19 -47.06 -8.30
CA SER A 56 -11.40 -45.96 -8.84
C SER A 56 -12.15 -44.62 -8.74
N HIS A 57 -13.42 -44.60 -9.13
CA HIS A 57 -14.28 -43.43 -9.02
C HIS A 57 -14.47 -42.97 -7.56
N MET A 58 -14.72 -43.91 -6.64
CA MET A 58 -14.82 -43.60 -5.22
C MET A 58 -13.52 -43.05 -4.63
N LYS A 59 -12.37 -43.55 -5.09
CA LYS A 59 -11.05 -43.01 -4.70
C LYS A 59 -10.88 -41.57 -5.20
N LYS A 60 -11.33 -41.27 -6.43
CA LYS A 60 -11.35 -39.92 -6.99
C LYS A 60 -12.24 -38.98 -6.18
N ILE A 61 -13.49 -39.37 -5.89
CA ILE A 61 -14.40 -38.57 -5.06
C ILE A 61 -13.79 -38.28 -3.68
N LYS A 62 -13.19 -39.29 -3.03
CA LYS A 62 -12.53 -39.09 -1.73
C LYS A 62 -11.39 -38.08 -1.81
N ALA A 63 -10.60 -38.11 -2.88
CA ALA A 63 -9.53 -37.14 -3.10
C ALA A 63 -10.09 -35.72 -3.30
N GLU A 64 -11.13 -35.56 -4.12
CA GLU A 64 -11.78 -34.27 -4.37
C GLU A 64 -12.42 -33.69 -3.09
N LEU A 65 -13.09 -34.51 -2.29
CA LEU A 65 -13.64 -34.09 -1.00
C LEU A 65 -12.55 -33.65 -0.02
N GLN A 66 -11.42 -34.35 0.00
CA GLN A 66 -10.28 -33.98 0.85
C GLN A 66 -9.65 -32.67 0.38
N GLU A 67 -9.54 -32.45 -0.94
CA GLU A 67 -9.05 -31.19 -1.51
C GLU A 67 -9.96 -30.01 -1.14
N LEU A 68 -11.29 -30.17 -1.28
CA LEU A 68 -12.27 -29.16 -0.89
C LEU A 68 -12.20 -28.83 0.60
N LYS A 69 -12.01 -29.86 1.46
CA LYS A 69 -11.82 -29.67 2.90
C LYS A 69 -10.56 -28.84 3.18
N ASN A 70 -9.43 -29.20 2.56
CA ASN A 70 -8.16 -28.47 2.72
C ASN A 70 -8.29 -27.02 2.24
N LYS A 71 -8.96 -26.79 1.11
CA LYS A 71 -9.20 -25.45 0.55
C LYS A 71 -10.07 -24.59 1.48
N THR A 72 -11.08 -25.19 2.11
CA THR A 72 -11.94 -24.52 3.09
C THR A 72 -11.15 -24.15 4.35
N GLU A 73 -10.28 -25.04 4.82
CA GLU A 73 -9.42 -24.79 5.97
C GLU A 73 -8.38 -23.69 5.70
N GLU A 74 -7.77 -23.69 4.51
CA GLU A 74 -6.87 -22.64 4.05
C GLU A 74 -7.58 -21.28 3.98
N GLN A 75 -8.79 -21.23 3.41
CA GLN A 75 -9.60 -20.01 3.38
C GLN A 75 -9.92 -19.50 4.79
N LYS A 76 -10.28 -20.39 5.72
CA LYS A 76 -10.52 -20.04 7.13
C LYS A 76 -9.25 -19.45 7.77
N ASN A 77 -8.09 -20.06 7.55
CA ASN A 77 -6.81 -19.56 8.07
C ASN A 77 -6.47 -18.18 7.48
N ASN A 78 -6.70 -17.98 6.19
CA ASN A 78 -6.52 -16.68 5.53
C ASN A 78 -7.46 -15.61 6.10
N MET A 79 -8.72 -15.93 6.38
CA MET A 79 -9.65 -15.02 7.05
C MET A 79 -9.17 -14.62 8.44
N VAL A 80 -8.65 -15.55 9.22
CA VAL A 80 -8.10 -15.26 10.57
C VAL A 80 -6.89 -14.33 10.47
N LEU A 81 -5.96 -14.60 9.56
CA LEU A 81 -4.79 -13.73 9.32
C LEU A 81 -5.20 -12.33 8.89
N ASN A 82 -6.17 -12.21 7.99
CA ASN A 82 -6.70 -10.92 7.56
C ASN A 82 -7.37 -10.16 8.71
N LYS A 83 -8.12 -10.85 9.57
CA LYS A 83 -8.73 -10.23 10.76
C LYS A 83 -7.67 -9.67 11.71
N VAL A 84 -6.57 -10.38 11.92
CA VAL A 84 -5.44 -9.90 12.74
C VAL A 84 -4.80 -8.66 12.10
N LYS A 85 -4.57 -8.66 10.79
CA LYS A 85 -4.04 -7.50 10.06
C LYS A 85 -4.96 -6.28 10.17
N ILE A 86 -6.26 -6.47 9.98
CA ILE A 86 -7.26 -5.41 10.11
C ILE A 86 -7.23 -4.82 11.52
N THR A 87 -7.25 -5.68 12.55
CA THR A 87 -7.18 -5.23 13.95
C THR A 87 -5.89 -4.45 14.25
N SER A 88 -4.76 -4.89 13.69
CA SER A 88 -3.48 -4.17 13.82
C SER A 88 -3.54 -2.78 13.17
N ASN A 89 -4.08 -2.68 11.96
CA ASN A 89 -4.21 -1.41 11.26
C ASN A 89 -5.19 -0.46 11.97
N ASP A 90 -6.29 -0.98 12.52
CA ASP A 90 -7.25 -0.17 13.30
C ASP A 90 -6.61 0.40 14.57
N ASN A 91 -5.75 -0.38 15.23
CA ASN A 91 -4.98 0.08 16.37
C ASN A 91 -3.98 1.18 15.98
N GLU A 92 -3.25 1.00 14.88
CA GLU A 92 -2.31 2.01 14.37
C GLU A 92 -3.03 3.31 14.00
N LEU A 93 -4.19 3.19 13.36
CA LEU A 93 -5.03 4.34 12.98
C LEU A 93 -5.56 5.08 14.22
N THR A 94 -5.88 4.34 15.29
CA THR A 94 -6.26 4.94 16.58
C THR A 94 -5.10 5.70 17.21
N LEU A 95 -3.87 5.16 17.17
CA LEU A 95 -2.68 5.86 17.65
C LEU A 95 -2.42 7.14 16.85
N PHE A 96 -2.54 7.11 15.52
CA PHE A 96 -2.37 8.32 14.71
C PHE A 96 -3.41 9.38 15.03
N ARG A 97 -4.68 8.99 15.23
CA ARG A 97 -5.72 9.94 15.66
C ARG A 97 -5.39 10.59 17.00
N GLN A 98 -4.95 9.80 17.99
CA GLN A 98 -4.55 10.32 19.29
C GLN A 98 -3.36 11.27 19.19
N GLU A 99 -2.35 10.94 18.37
CA GLU A 99 -1.18 11.79 18.19
C GLU A 99 -1.54 13.10 17.47
N CYS A 100 -2.41 13.05 16.46
CA CYS A 100 -2.95 14.25 15.83
C CYS A 100 -3.66 15.16 16.83
N LEU A 101 -4.49 14.61 17.73
CA LEU A 101 -5.18 15.39 18.76
C LEU A 101 -4.19 16.07 19.72
N LYS A 102 -3.16 15.35 20.19
CA LYS A 102 -2.10 15.95 21.02
C LYS A 102 -1.34 17.06 20.30
N LEU A 103 -1.07 16.89 19.00
CA LEU A 103 -0.43 17.92 18.19
C LEU A 103 -1.31 19.16 18.04
N TYR A 104 -2.62 18.99 17.83
CA TYR A 104 -3.56 20.11 17.79
C TYR A 104 -3.59 20.89 19.10
N GLU A 105 -3.67 20.20 20.24
CA GLU A 105 -3.64 20.83 21.56
C GLU A 105 -2.35 21.63 21.78
N LYS A 106 -1.20 21.06 21.39
CA LYS A 106 0.10 21.75 21.48
C LYS A 106 0.18 22.98 20.56
N ILE A 107 -0.39 22.91 19.37
CA ILE A 107 -0.47 24.05 18.45
C ILE A 107 -1.36 25.15 19.03
N GLU A 108 -2.49 24.78 19.62
CA GLU A 108 -3.40 25.74 20.26
C GLU A 108 -2.71 26.47 21.43
N GLN A 109 -2.01 25.73 22.28
CA GLN A 109 -1.23 26.31 23.38
C GLN A 109 -0.16 27.28 22.86
N LYS A 110 0.60 26.89 21.84
CA LYS A 110 1.63 27.77 21.24
C LYS A 110 1.04 29.00 20.57
N ASN A 111 -0.15 28.91 19.99
CA ASN A 111 -0.85 30.07 19.44
C ASN A 111 -1.27 31.05 20.54
N LYS A 112 -1.75 30.56 21.69
CA LYS A 112 -2.06 31.40 22.86
C LYS A 112 -0.82 32.12 23.38
N GLU A 113 0.28 31.40 23.61
CA GLU A 113 1.56 32.00 24.02
C GLU A 113 2.05 33.08 23.02
N ASN A 114 1.90 32.82 21.72
CA ASN A 114 2.31 33.77 20.67
C ASN A 114 1.43 35.04 20.68
N GLN A 115 0.13 34.91 20.95
CA GLN A 115 -0.77 36.06 21.13
C GLN A 115 -0.39 36.89 22.36
N GLU A 116 -0.09 36.25 23.49
CA GLU A 116 0.37 36.92 24.71
C GLU A 116 1.69 37.67 24.48
N LEU A 117 2.66 37.04 23.83
CA LEU A 117 3.94 37.68 23.48
C LEU A 117 3.75 38.87 22.53
N LYS A 118 2.86 38.76 21.55
CA LYS A 118 2.52 39.89 20.66
C LYS A 118 1.93 41.07 21.42
N PHE A 119 1.04 40.79 22.38
CA PHE A 119 0.44 41.82 23.23
C PHE A 119 1.51 42.50 24.09
N SER A 120 2.37 41.72 24.76
CA SER A 120 3.47 42.23 25.58
C SER A 120 4.49 43.05 24.76
N LEU A 121 4.80 42.62 23.54
CA LEU A 121 5.64 43.37 22.61
C LEU A 121 5.01 44.73 22.26
N GLN A 122 3.70 44.75 21.95
CA GLN A 122 2.99 45.97 21.62
C GLN A 122 2.94 46.96 22.79
N GLU A 123 2.77 46.46 24.02
CA GLU A 123 2.82 47.29 25.24
C GLU A 123 4.21 47.89 25.47
N SER A 124 5.26 47.07 25.29
CA SER A 124 6.65 47.53 25.38
C SER A 124 6.98 48.58 24.30
N GLN A 125 6.46 48.42 23.08
CA GLN A 125 6.60 49.39 21.99
C GLN A 125 5.97 50.73 22.35
N LYS A 126 4.73 50.75 22.87
CA LYS A 126 4.07 51.99 23.34
C LYS A 126 4.88 52.68 24.43
N THR A 127 5.44 51.92 25.36
CA THR A 127 6.28 52.46 26.44
C THR A 127 7.57 53.07 25.89
N ASN A 128 8.23 52.40 24.95
CA ASN A 128 9.41 52.95 24.27
C ASN A 128 9.08 54.22 23.50
N GLU A 129 7.98 54.25 22.74
CA GLU A 129 7.52 55.45 22.02
C GLU A 129 7.27 56.62 22.99
N PHE A 130 6.64 56.36 24.13
CA PHE A 130 6.42 57.37 25.17
C PHE A 130 7.74 57.91 25.76
N LEU A 131 8.69 57.03 26.10
CA LEU A 131 10.01 57.43 26.62
C LEU A 131 10.81 58.20 25.57
N GLU A 132 10.78 57.78 24.30
CA GLU A 132 11.39 58.52 23.20
C GLU A 132 10.81 59.93 23.07
N GLN A 133 9.49 60.09 23.21
CA GLN A 133 8.84 61.39 23.20
C GLN A 133 9.30 62.26 24.38
N GLN A 134 9.45 61.69 25.59
CA GLN A 134 9.99 62.41 26.74
C GLN A 134 11.44 62.86 26.51
N ILE A 135 12.31 61.97 26.02
CA ILE A 135 13.72 62.28 25.72
C ILE A 135 13.79 63.41 24.68
N LYS A 136 12.99 63.33 23.61
CA LYS A 136 12.89 64.40 22.60
C LYS A 136 12.43 65.73 23.22
N GLY A 137 11.49 65.70 24.16
CA GLY A 137 11.04 66.87 24.89
C GLY A 137 12.13 67.51 25.77
N LEU A 138 12.87 66.69 26.52
CA LEU A 138 13.99 67.15 27.35
C LEU A 138 15.14 67.71 26.52
N MET A 139 15.50 67.06 25.41
CA MET A 139 16.52 67.57 24.48
C MET A 139 16.16 68.96 23.94
N LYS A 140 14.89 69.21 23.61
CA LYS A 140 14.42 70.54 23.18
C LYS A 140 14.55 71.59 24.29
N LYS A 141 14.18 71.25 25.53
CA LYS A 141 14.31 72.16 26.69
C LYS A 141 15.78 72.49 26.99
N LEU A 142 16.67 71.50 26.95
CA LEU A 142 18.10 71.68 27.17
C LEU A 142 18.71 72.61 26.09
N LYS A 143 18.33 72.40 24.83
CA LYS A 143 18.76 73.26 23.72
C LYS A 143 18.27 74.71 23.86
N LEU A 144 17.04 74.92 24.36
CA LEU A 144 16.52 76.26 24.65
C LEU A 144 17.28 76.95 25.79
N GLN A 145 17.59 76.24 26.87
CA GLN A 145 18.39 76.77 27.98
C GLN A 145 19.81 77.15 27.57
N GLU A 146 20.44 76.38 26.69
CA GLU A 146 21.75 76.75 26.12
C GLU A 146 21.66 78.07 25.34
N ILE A 147 20.59 78.28 24.56
CA ILE A 147 20.37 79.53 23.83
C ILE A 147 20.12 80.70 24.81
N GLU A 148 19.31 80.51 25.86
CA GLU A 148 19.09 81.55 26.90
C GLU A 148 20.39 81.94 27.61
N LYS A 149 21.26 80.96 27.93
CA LYS A 149 22.59 81.24 28.49
C LYS A 149 23.47 82.06 27.54
N GLN A 150 23.35 81.84 26.23
CA GLN A 150 24.07 82.63 25.22
C GLN A 150 23.49 84.04 25.01
N GLN A 151 22.25 84.29 25.41
CA GLN A 151 21.58 85.59 25.28
C GLN A 151 21.66 86.47 26.53
N GLN A 152 22.21 86.00 27.66
CA GLN A 152 22.52 86.87 28.78
C GLN A 152 23.68 87.82 28.45
N PRO A 153 23.62 89.11 28.84
CA PRO A 153 24.64 90.09 28.53
C PRO A 153 25.98 89.71 29.20
N PRO A 154 27.12 89.95 28.52
CA PRO A 154 28.43 89.60 29.04
C PRO A 154 28.77 90.49 30.24
N THR A 155 29.02 89.86 31.39
CA THR A 155 30.02 90.40 32.30
C THR A 155 31.34 90.22 31.58
N SER A 156 31.92 91.33 31.15
CA SER A 156 33.16 91.48 30.38
C SER A 156 34.30 90.56 30.84
N VAL A 157 35.03 89.95 29.90
CA VAL A 157 36.42 90.31 29.56
C VAL A 157 36.95 89.38 28.43
N GLU A 158 37.42 90.05 27.36
CA GLU A 158 38.41 89.70 26.33
C GLU A 158 38.18 88.64 25.21
N GLN A 159 38.01 89.24 24.02
CA GLN A 159 38.42 88.89 22.64
C GLN A 159 39.40 87.68 22.47
N ILE A 160 39.27 86.85 21.42
CA ILE A 160 39.94 87.07 20.11
C ILE A 160 39.44 86.06 19.04
N PHE A 161 39.05 86.62 17.88
CA PHE A 161 39.18 86.17 16.47
C PHE A 161 38.33 85.05 15.79
N CYS A 162 37.74 85.47 14.66
CA CYS A 162 37.58 84.80 13.34
C CYS A 162 36.56 83.67 13.13
N THR A 163 35.89 83.45 11.98
CA THR A 163 35.35 84.23 10.84
C THR A 163 34.58 83.21 9.95
N THR A 164 33.41 83.61 9.44
CA THR A 164 32.78 83.27 8.13
C THR A 164 32.43 81.82 7.68
N ALA A 165 31.10 81.55 7.65
CA ALA A 165 30.26 81.09 6.49
C ALA A 165 30.38 79.63 5.94
N PRO A 166 29.50 79.17 5.00
CA PRO A 166 28.07 78.87 5.18
C PRO A 166 27.63 77.48 4.59
N ILE A 167 26.36 77.11 4.83
CA ILE A 167 25.43 76.32 3.98
C ILE A 167 26.00 75.12 3.18
N ASN A 168 25.57 73.91 3.52
CA ASN A 168 25.38 72.86 2.50
C ASN A 168 24.24 71.89 2.83
N GLN A 169 23.39 71.69 1.82
CA GLN A 169 22.17 70.89 1.82
C GLN A 169 22.51 69.40 1.77
N LEU A 170 22.12 68.62 2.78
CA LEU A 170 22.19 67.16 2.72
C LEU A 170 20.90 66.59 2.10
N LYS A 171 20.96 66.33 0.79
CA LYS A 171 19.94 65.55 0.06
C LYS A 171 20.12 64.06 0.37
N PHE A 172 19.09 63.43 0.93
CA PHE A 172 19.01 61.97 1.03
C PHE A 172 18.57 61.37 -0.32
N PRO A 173 19.29 60.38 -0.90
CA PRO A 173 18.82 59.68 -2.07
C PRO A 173 17.81 58.58 -1.67
N LYS A 174 16.61 58.64 -2.25
CA LYS A 174 15.64 57.52 -2.26
C LYS A 174 16.27 56.34 -3.02
N ARG A 175 16.57 55.24 -2.33
CA ARG A 175 16.86 53.96 -2.97
C ARG A 175 15.56 53.39 -3.56
N LYS A 176 15.57 53.16 -4.87
CA LYS A 176 14.54 52.39 -5.56
C LYS A 176 14.67 50.91 -5.15
N LEU A 177 13.54 50.33 -4.77
CA LEU A 177 13.35 48.91 -4.53
C LEU A 177 13.43 48.20 -5.89
N THR A 178 14.56 47.57 -6.19
CA THR A 178 14.73 46.72 -7.36
C THR A 178 14.47 45.27 -6.98
N ASP A 179 13.69 44.60 -7.81
CA ASP A 179 13.27 43.21 -7.71
C ASP A 179 14.44 42.26 -7.47
N TYR A 180 14.36 41.51 -6.38
CA TYR A 180 15.30 40.46 -6.02
C TYR A 180 14.81 39.13 -6.61
N GLN A 181 15.19 38.82 -7.85
CA GLN A 181 15.16 37.45 -8.35
C GLN A 181 16.47 36.75 -7.95
N SER A 182 16.44 36.04 -6.82
CA SER A 182 17.56 35.20 -6.36
C SER A 182 17.52 33.84 -7.06
N LYS A 183 18.29 33.70 -8.14
CA LYS A 183 18.92 32.43 -8.52
C LYS A 183 20.42 32.66 -8.54
N LEU A 184 21.03 32.66 -7.36
CA LEU A 184 22.48 32.68 -7.19
C LEU A 184 22.90 31.29 -6.72
N ASP A 185 23.53 30.52 -7.62
CA ASP A 185 24.26 29.31 -7.26
C ASP A 185 25.56 29.72 -6.53
N ILE A 186 25.53 29.65 -5.19
CA ILE A 186 26.56 30.19 -4.28
C ILE A 186 27.65 29.16 -3.91
N SER A 187 27.73 28.01 -4.58
CA SER A 187 28.44 26.86 -4.01
C SER A 187 29.97 26.79 -4.18
N SER A 188 30.68 27.76 -4.78
CA SER A 188 32.13 27.56 -5.05
C SER A 188 33.12 28.69 -4.77
N SER A 189 32.71 29.88 -4.29
CA SER A 189 33.66 31.02 -4.10
C SER A 189 33.73 31.62 -2.69
N LEU A 190 33.06 31.04 -1.69
CA LEU A 190 32.80 31.73 -0.42
C LEU A 190 34.01 31.93 0.51
N SER A 191 34.98 31.01 0.56
CA SER A 191 36.06 31.12 1.58
C SER A 191 36.94 32.37 1.42
N LYS A 192 37.15 32.85 0.19
CA LYS A 192 37.89 34.09 -0.09
C LYS A 192 37.09 35.33 0.30
N HIS A 193 35.76 35.25 0.29
CA HIS A 193 34.89 36.36 0.62
C HIS A 193 34.86 36.65 2.13
N HIS A 194 34.88 35.62 2.97
CA HIS A 194 34.88 35.81 4.43
C HIS A 194 36.14 36.49 4.94
N TYR A 195 37.31 36.11 4.42
CA TYR A 195 38.57 36.75 4.84
C TYR A 195 38.56 38.25 4.51
N SER A 196 38.19 38.62 3.28
CA SER A 196 38.12 40.03 2.87
C SER A 196 37.07 40.82 3.64
N SER A 197 35.86 40.29 3.84
CA SER A 197 34.79 40.99 4.57
C SER A 197 35.09 41.15 6.07
N ILE A 198 35.77 40.18 6.68
CA ILE A 198 36.22 40.28 8.08
C ILE A 198 37.36 41.30 8.16
N LYS A 199 38.31 41.27 7.22
CA LYS A 199 39.43 42.21 7.17
C LYS A 199 38.97 43.68 7.02
N GLU A 200 37.92 43.93 6.24
CA GLU A 200 37.33 45.28 6.11
C GLU A 200 36.75 45.81 7.43
N LEU A 201 36.26 44.94 8.33
CA LEU A 201 35.68 45.34 9.62
C LEU A 201 36.73 45.79 10.64
N PHE A 202 37.98 45.34 10.52
CA PHE A 202 39.05 45.71 11.45
C PHE A 202 39.76 47.03 11.09
N GLY A 203 39.42 47.63 9.95
CA GLY A 203 39.98 48.92 9.51
C GLY A 203 41.44 48.83 9.04
N TYR A 204 41.78 49.62 8.04
CA TYR A 204 43.17 49.79 7.60
C TYR A 204 43.89 50.73 8.57
N GLN A 205 44.55 50.18 9.60
CA GLN A 205 45.64 50.89 10.27
C GLN A 205 46.97 50.35 9.73
N ASP A 206 47.79 51.23 9.16
CA ASP A 206 49.02 50.90 8.42
C ASP A 206 50.15 50.30 9.29
N ASN A 207 49.91 50.05 10.58
CA ASN A 207 50.82 49.30 11.45
C ASN A 207 50.26 47.90 11.69
N GLN A 208 50.53 47.00 10.73
CA GLN A 208 50.18 45.58 10.80
C GLN A 208 50.77 44.93 12.06
N ASN A 209 49.95 44.71 13.08
CA ASN A 209 50.26 43.75 14.12
C ASN A 209 49.99 42.35 13.57
N GLN A 210 51.04 41.52 13.44
CA GLN A 210 50.92 40.09 13.05
C GLN A 210 49.83 39.32 13.83
N LYS A 211 49.52 39.77 15.05
CA LYS A 211 48.48 39.19 15.91
C LYS A 211 47.06 39.37 15.36
N ASP A 212 46.79 40.46 14.64
CA ASP A 212 45.45 40.77 14.12
C ASP A 212 45.16 39.93 12.87
N ASP A 213 46.15 39.73 11.99
CA ASP A 213 46.00 38.82 10.84
C ASP A 213 45.79 37.37 11.30
N GLU A 214 46.48 36.92 12.35
CA GLU A 214 46.27 35.58 12.92
C GLU A 214 44.86 35.41 13.53
N LEU A 215 44.34 36.48 14.14
CA LEU A 215 42.99 36.52 14.69
C LEU A 215 41.93 36.50 13.58
N ILE A 216 42.12 37.29 12.52
CA ILE A 216 41.23 37.33 11.34
C ILE A 216 41.20 35.96 10.66
N GLU A 217 42.36 35.30 10.52
CA GLU A 217 42.42 33.96 9.95
C GLU A 217 41.67 32.92 10.82
N LYS A 218 41.82 32.99 12.14
CA LYS A 218 41.06 32.15 13.08
C LYS A 218 39.54 32.40 12.96
N ILE A 219 39.10 33.65 12.95
CA ILE A 219 37.67 33.99 12.80
C ILE A 219 37.14 33.50 11.45
N SER A 220 37.88 33.72 10.36
CA SER A 220 37.50 33.25 9.02
C SER A 220 37.37 31.73 8.95
N LYS A 221 38.28 30.98 9.60
CA LYS A 221 38.18 29.53 9.74
C LYS A 221 36.91 29.11 10.50
N TYR A 222 36.59 29.76 11.62
CA TYR A 222 35.37 29.45 12.37
C TYR A 222 34.09 29.75 11.59
N VAL A 223 34.03 30.89 10.90
CA VAL A 223 32.89 31.27 10.04
C VAL A 223 32.71 30.23 8.94
N THR A 224 33.78 29.83 8.26
CA THR A 224 33.74 28.80 7.22
C THR A 224 33.25 27.45 7.77
N GLN A 225 33.67 27.05 8.97
CA GLN A 225 33.22 25.81 9.60
C GLN A 225 31.73 25.85 9.96
N ILE A 226 31.25 26.97 10.50
CA ILE A 226 29.83 27.18 10.84
C ILE A 226 28.98 27.10 9.58
N GLU A 227 29.38 27.78 8.51
CA GLU A 227 28.65 27.76 7.25
C GLU A 227 28.64 26.38 6.61
N GLN A 228 29.77 25.66 6.59
CA GLN A 228 29.81 24.28 6.10
C GLN A 228 28.85 23.37 6.88
N LYS A 229 28.74 23.56 8.20
CA LYS A 229 27.79 22.81 9.04
C LYS A 229 26.34 23.12 8.65
N TYR A 230 25.99 24.39 8.47
CA TYR A 230 24.65 24.80 8.04
C TYR A 230 24.32 24.35 6.61
N GLN A 231 25.27 24.42 5.67
CA GLN A 231 25.08 23.93 4.31
C GLN A 231 24.83 22.42 4.29
N LYS A 232 25.57 21.62 5.06
CA LYS A 232 25.31 20.18 5.21
C LYS A 232 23.92 19.91 5.80
N GLN A 233 23.51 20.72 6.78
CA GLN A 233 22.17 20.60 7.37
C GLN A 233 21.06 20.93 6.36
N ILE A 234 21.23 22.00 5.57
CA ILE A 234 20.30 22.39 4.49
C ILE A 234 20.24 21.30 3.43
N GLN A 235 21.37 20.76 2.99
CA GLN A 235 21.41 19.65 2.03
C GLN A 235 20.67 18.41 2.56
N THR A 236 20.89 18.06 3.83
CA THR A 236 20.20 16.93 4.47
C THR A 236 18.69 17.16 4.56
N LEU A 237 18.26 18.37 4.91
CA LEU A 237 16.85 18.74 4.96
C LEU A 237 16.21 18.72 3.58
N ASN A 238 16.87 19.25 2.56
CA ASN A 238 16.41 19.22 1.16
C ASN A 238 16.28 17.78 0.64
N GLN A 239 17.24 16.91 0.95
CA GLN A 239 17.14 15.48 0.61
C GLN A 239 15.96 14.82 1.32
N LYS A 240 15.74 15.11 2.61
CA LYS A 240 14.57 14.59 3.35
C LYS A 240 13.25 15.09 2.77
N ALA A 241 13.15 16.39 2.45
CA ALA A 241 11.97 16.98 1.83
C ALA A 241 11.68 16.34 0.46
N ASN A 242 12.71 16.14 -0.37
CA ASN A 242 12.56 15.49 -1.67
C ASN A 242 12.15 14.02 -1.53
N ASN A 243 12.75 13.28 -0.59
CA ASN A 243 12.35 11.90 -0.30
C ASN A 243 10.91 11.79 0.21
N LEU A 244 10.45 12.75 1.03
CA LEU A 244 9.05 12.84 1.47
C LEU A 244 8.13 13.15 0.30
N LEU A 245 8.51 14.05 -0.61
CA LEU A 245 7.74 14.35 -1.81
C LEU A 245 7.62 13.14 -2.74
N ILE A 246 8.71 12.39 -2.94
CA ILE A 246 8.71 11.14 -3.71
C ILE A 246 7.83 10.08 -3.02
N SER A 247 7.92 9.96 -1.69
CA SER A 247 7.11 9.01 -0.91
C SER A 247 5.62 9.38 -0.93
N GLN A 248 5.28 10.67 -0.79
CA GLN A 248 3.92 11.15 -0.94
C GLN A 248 3.39 10.96 -2.35
N ASN A 249 4.19 11.24 -3.38
CA ASN A 249 3.79 10.98 -4.76
C ASN A 249 3.54 9.49 -4.98
N LYS A 250 4.38 8.58 -4.46
CA LYS A 250 4.13 7.14 -4.49
C LYS A 250 2.85 6.72 -3.76
N LYS A 251 2.47 7.41 -2.68
CA LYS A 251 1.22 7.17 -1.92
C LYS A 251 -0.01 7.85 -2.55
N SER A 252 0.16 8.95 -3.28
CA SER A 252 -0.91 9.60 -4.06
C SER A 252 -1.13 8.89 -5.40
N VAL A 253 -0.10 8.19 -5.89
CA VAL A 253 -0.16 7.17 -6.93
C VAL A 253 -0.47 5.80 -6.28
N ILE A 254 -1.37 5.78 -5.30
CA ILE A 254 -2.30 4.65 -5.22
C ILE A 254 -3.21 4.86 -6.43
N ARG A 255 -2.72 4.44 -7.60
CA ARG A 255 -3.54 4.30 -8.80
C ARG A 255 -4.78 3.55 -8.35
N SER A 256 -5.96 4.10 -8.62
CA SER A 256 -7.18 3.37 -8.30
C SER A 256 -7.08 2.00 -8.96
N ASP A 257 -7.59 0.94 -8.32
CA ASP A 257 -7.53 -0.41 -8.89
C ASP A 257 -8.09 -0.44 -10.34
N LEU A 258 -8.98 0.51 -10.67
CA LEU A 258 -9.51 0.75 -12.01
C LEU A 258 -8.48 1.28 -13.01
N GLU A 259 -7.60 2.20 -12.59
CA GLU A 259 -6.51 2.71 -13.42
C GLU A 259 -5.49 1.60 -13.69
N SER A 260 -5.13 0.82 -12.66
CA SER A 260 -4.25 -0.34 -12.82
C SER A 260 -4.85 -1.35 -13.81
N PHE A 261 -6.14 -1.68 -13.66
CA PHE A 261 -6.82 -2.57 -14.60
C PHE A 261 -6.93 -1.99 -16.02
N PHE A 262 -7.17 -0.69 -16.15
CA PHE A 262 -7.18 -0.02 -17.45
C PHE A 262 -5.81 -0.11 -18.13
N LEU A 263 -4.73 0.10 -17.38
CA LEU A 263 -3.36 -0.05 -17.89
C LEU A 263 -3.08 -1.49 -18.32
N ASP A 264 -3.54 -2.50 -17.57
CA ASP A 264 -3.44 -3.91 -17.97
C ASP A 264 -4.20 -4.20 -19.28
N CYS A 265 -5.38 -3.58 -19.49
CA CYS A 265 -6.12 -3.68 -20.74
C CYS A 265 -5.35 -3.05 -21.90
N VAL A 266 -4.82 -1.83 -21.70
CA VAL A 266 -3.99 -1.12 -22.68
C VAL A 266 -2.76 -1.95 -23.04
N GLU A 267 -2.10 -2.56 -22.06
CA GLU A 267 -0.89 -3.34 -22.25
C GLU A 267 -1.18 -4.67 -22.97
N THR A 268 -2.33 -5.28 -22.71
CA THR A 268 -2.80 -6.47 -23.45
C THR A 268 -3.03 -6.14 -24.92
N VAL A 269 -3.69 -5.02 -25.23
CA VAL A 269 -3.89 -4.59 -26.61
C VAL A 269 -2.56 -4.16 -27.26
N ARG A 270 -1.66 -3.51 -26.52
CA ARG A 270 -0.30 -3.19 -27.00
C ARG A 270 0.42 -4.47 -27.44
N ARG A 271 0.42 -5.53 -26.62
CA ARG A 271 1.01 -6.83 -26.98
C ARG A 271 0.40 -7.42 -28.26
N ASP A 272 -0.91 -7.29 -28.45
CA ASP A 272 -1.58 -7.77 -29.65
C ASP A 272 -1.20 -6.96 -30.91
N ILE A 273 -1.03 -5.63 -30.78
CA ILE A 273 -0.53 -4.79 -31.87
C ILE A 273 0.89 -5.20 -32.27
N LEU A 274 1.78 -5.44 -31.30
CA LEU A 274 3.14 -5.90 -31.58
C LEU A 274 3.14 -7.25 -32.31
N LYS A 275 2.29 -8.19 -31.88
CA LYS A 275 2.13 -9.50 -32.53
C LYS A 275 1.64 -9.37 -33.98
N LYS A 276 0.75 -8.41 -34.27
CA LYS A 276 0.28 -8.13 -35.63
C LYS A 276 1.37 -7.51 -36.52
N LYS A 277 2.27 -6.70 -35.95
CA LYS A 277 3.33 -6.00 -36.71
C LYS A 277 4.56 -6.86 -37.04
N ARG A 278 4.77 -8.02 -36.40
CA ARG A 278 5.85 -8.98 -36.75
C ARG A 278 5.42 -10.43 -36.54
N PRO A 279 5.30 -11.23 -37.63
CA PRO A 279 4.93 -12.64 -37.49
C PRO A 279 6.08 -13.59 -37.09
N PHE A 280 7.36 -13.18 -37.13
CA PHE A 280 8.48 -14.09 -36.82
C PHE A 280 9.68 -13.34 -36.19
N GLY A 281 9.98 -13.61 -34.92
CA GLY A 281 11.19 -13.10 -34.25
C GLY A 281 11.24 -13.39 -32.74
N ASN A 282 12.35 -13.94 -32.28
CA ASN A 282 12.60 -14.49 -30.94
C ASN A 282 12.10 -13.65 -29.75
N ASN A 283 11.51 -14.32 -28.75
CA ASN A 283 10.84 -13.75 -27.57
C ASN A 283 11.68 -12.81 -26.67
N GLN A 284 13.01 -12.79 -26.79
CA GLN A 284 13.88 -12.02 -25.88
C GLN A 284 14.04 -10.53 -26.25
N GLN A 285 13.71 -10.10 -27.47
CA GLN A 285 13.76 -8.68 -27.88
C GLN A 285 12.42 -7.93 -27.71
N LEU A 286 11.37 -8.59 -27.23
CA LEU A 286 10.03 -8.01 -27.15
C LEU A 286 9.90 -7.01 -25.98
N GLN A 287 10.60 -7.23 -24.87
CA GLN A 287 10.49 -6.37 -23.67
C GLN A 287 11.06 -4.96 -23.89
N THR A 288 12.20 -4.82 -24.56
CA THR A 288 12.79 -3.50 -24.88
C THR A 288 12.02 -2.73 -25.95
N SER A 289 11.18 -3.40 -26.74
CA SER A 289 10.35 -2.76 -27.76
C SER A 289 9.02 -2.20 -27.21
N ILE A 290 8.55 -2.72 -26.08
CA ILE A 290 7.29 -2.30 -25.44
C ILE A 290 7.43 -0.91 -24.82
N GLU A 291 8.59 -0.56 -24.29
CA GLU A 291 8.86 0.75 -23.67
C GLU A 291 8.90 1.91 -24.69
N ASN A 292 9.21 1.62 -25.96
CA ASN A 292 9.33 2.65 -27.01
C ASN A 292 7.98 3.08 -27.62
N ILE A 293 6.88 2.39 -27.31
CA ILE A 293 5.53 2.78 -27.76
C ILE A 293 4.85 3.54 -26.61
N ALA A 294 5.43 4.67 -26.20
CA ALA A 294 4.84 5.52 -25.16
C ALA A 294 3.67 6.37 -25.69
N ASP A 295 3.53 6.48 -27.02
CA ASP A 295 2.67 7.49 -27.64
C ASP A 295 1.30 6.93 -28.05
N PHE A 296 0.22 7.54 -27.54
CA PHE A 296 -1.18 7.15 -27.79
C PHE A 296 -1.63 7.39 -29.23
N SER A 297 -0.83 8.13 -30.01
CA SER A 297 -1.02 8.37 -31.44
C SER A 297 -0.93 7.09 -32.29
N GLN A 298 -0.26 6.05 -31.78
CA GLN A 298 -0.03 4.80 -32.50
C GLN A 298 -1.19 3.78 -32.42
N PHE A 299 -2.20 4.05 -31.60
CA PHE A 299 -3.38 3.19 -31.46
C PHE A 299 -4.40 3.50 -32.55
N HIS A 300 -4.72 2.50 -33.38
CA HIS A 300 -5.80 2.62 -34.35
C HIS A 300 -7.17 2.58 -33.66
N LYS A 301 -8.23 2.92 -34.39
CA LYS A 301 -9.60 2.98 -33.85
C LYS A 301 -10.03 1.61 -33.32
N GLU A 302 -9.64 0.54 -34.00
CA GLU A 302 -9.92 -0.86 -33.65
C GLU A 302 -9.27 -1.23 -32.32
N ASP A 303 -8.04 -0.77 -32.07
CA ASP A 303 -7.33 -1.05 -30.83
C ASP A 303 -7.97 -0.32 -29.64
N LYS A 304 -8.42 0.92 -29.85
CA LYS A 304 -9.15 1.69 -28.83
C LYS A 304 -10.50 1.04 -28.49
N LEU A 305 -11.22 0.54 -29.50
CA LEU A 305 -12.45 -0.22 -29.30
C LEU A 305 -12.19 -1.52 -28.53
N LYS A 306 -11.10 -2.22 -28.83
CA LYS A 306 -10.72 -3.45 -28.11
C LYS A 306 -10.35 -3.19 -26.65
N ILE A 307 -9.70 -2.06 -26.35
CA ILE A 307 -9.45 -1.65 -24.96
C ILE A 307 -10.79 -1.41 -24.25
N LEU A 308 -11.72 -0.69 -24.86
CA LEU A 308 -13.04 -0.45 -24.29
C LEU A 308 -13.82 -1.75 -24.07
N GLU A 309 -13.77 -2.68 -25.02
CA GLU A 309 -14.37 -4.00 -24.91
C GLU A 309 -13.81 -4.78 -23.71
N LEU A 310 -12.49 -4.82 -23.53
CA LEU A 310 -11.85 -5.46 -22.37
C LEU A 310 -12.24 -4.78 -21.05
N VAL A 311 -12.35 -3.45 -21.04
CA VAL A 311 -12.74 -2.69 -19.85
C VAL A 311 -14.19 -2.97 -19.47
N VAL A 312 -15.10 -2.95 -20.44
CA VAL A 312 -16.53 -3.21 -20.26
C VAL A 312 -16.81 -4.69 -19.97
N SER A 313 -15.95 -5.60 -20.41
CA SER A 313 -16.06 -7.04 -20.09
C SER A 313 -15.79 -7.36 -18.61
N ASN A 314 -15.20 -6.43 -17.85
CA ASN A 314 -14.97 -6.62 -16.43
C ASN A 314 -16.23 -6.27 -15.62
N GLU A 315 -16.91 -7.31 -15.12
CA GLU A 315 -18.10 -7.19 -14.30
C GLU A 315 -17.90 -6.27 -13.08
N LYS A 316 -16.71 -6.28 -12.45
CA LYS A 316 -16.44 -5.40 -11.30
C LYS A 316 -16.48 -3.92 -11.67
N ILE A 317 -16.02 -3.58 -12.88
CA ILE A 317 -16.05 -2.20 -13.38
C ILE A 317 -17.48 -1.81 -13.74
N LEU A 318 -18.24 -2.71 -14.36
CA LEU A 318 -19.66 -2.47 -14.64
C LEU A 318 -20.47 -2.26 -13.36
N VAL A 319 -20.25 -3.09 -12.34
CA VAL A 319 -20.87 -2.92 -11.02
C VAL A 319 -20.46 -1.60 -10.39
N PHE A 320 -19.18 -1.23 -10.45
CA PHE A 320 -18.70 0.05 -9.94
C PHE A 320 -19.32 1.25 -10.68
N LEU A 321 -19.35 1.21 -12.01
CA LEU A 321 -19.97 2.25 -12.83
C LEU A 321 -21.47 2.35 -12.54
N TYR A 322 -22.16 1.21 -12.44
CA TYR A 322 -23.57 1.16 -12.09
C TYR A 322 -23.83 1.77 -10.70
N GLN A 323 -22.99 1.45 -9.70
CA GLN A 323 -23.06 2.06 -8.37
C GLN A 323 -22.87 3.57 -8.38
N LYS A 324 -21.98 4.08 -9.24
CA LYS A 324 -21.71 5.51 -9.36
C LYS A 324 -22.78 6.26 -10.16
N LEU A 325 -23.31 5.65 -11.22
CA LEU A 325 -24.33 6.22 -12.07
C LEU A 325 -25.72 6.17 -11.42
N PHE A 326 -25.99 5.14 -10.61
CA PHE A 326 -27.28 4.95 -9.95
C PHE A 326 -27.14 4.73 -8.42
N PRO A 327 -26.65 5.71 -7.66
CA PRO A 327 -26.41 5.54 -6.22
C PRO A 327 -27.66 5.13 -5.43
N ASN A 328 -28.82 5.64 -5.86
CA ASN A 328 -30.10 5.39 -5.18
C ASN A 328 -30.65 3.98 -5.42
N HIS A 329 -30.42 3.40 -6.60
CA HIS A 329 -30.86 2.03 -6.91
C HIS A 329 -30.08 0.99 -6.13
N VAL A 330 -28.77 1.20 -5.97
CA VAL A 330 -27.93 0.29 -5.18
C VAL A 330 -28.30 0.31 -3.71
N ASN A 331 -28.63 1.47 -3.16
CA ASN A 331 -29.12 1.57 -1.79
C ASN A 331 -30.47 0.86 -1.59
N LEU A 332 -31.35 0.86 -2.59
CA LEU A 332 -32.62 0.12 -2.56
C LEU A 332 -32.41 -1.39 -2.65
N VAL A 333 -31.54 -1.86 -3.55
CA VAL A 333 -31.20 -3.29 -3.67
C VAL A 333 -30.53 -3.80 -2.40
N ILE A 334 -29.57 -3.05 -1.82
CA ILE A 334 -28.93 -3.42 -0.56
C ILE A 334 -29.93 -3.43 0.61
N LYS A 335 -30.90 -2.50 0.63
CA LYS A 335 -32.00 -2.53 1.62
C LYS A 335 -32.86 -3.77 1.47
N SER A 336 -33.28 -4.12 0.25
CA SER A 336 -34.08 -5.34 0.01
C SER A 336 -33.35 -6.61 0.44
N ILE A 337 -32.05 -6.75 0.10
CA ILE A 337 -31.24 -7.91 0.52
C ILE A 337 -31.10 -7.97 2.05
N ARG A 338 -30.96 -6.82 2.73
CA ARG A 338 -30.87 -6.78 4.19
C ARG A 338 -32.21 -7.13 4.85
N GLU A 339 -33.32 -6.73 4.25
CA GLU A 339 -34.68 -7.08 4.69
C GLU A 339 -34.93 -8.59 4.50
N ASP A 340 -34.50 -9.18 3.39
CA ASP A 340 -34.61 -10.62 3.12
C ASP A 340 -33.72 -11.47 4.06
N ILE A 341 -32.52 -11.00 4.40
CA ILE A 341 -31.65 -11.67 5.40
C ILE A 341 -32.30 -11.65 6.79
N ASN A 342 -32.98 -10.57 7.15
CA ASN A 342 -33.71 -10.51 8.41
C ASN A 342 -34.92 -11.46 8.44
N ILE A 343 -35.61 -11.64 7.31
CA ILE A 343 -36.71 -12.60 7.18
C ILE A 343 -36.19 -14.04 7.30
N ASN A 344 -35.04 -14.36 6.67
CA ASN A 344 -34.42 -15.68 6.78
C ASN A 344 -33.91 -15.98 8.21
N ASN A 345 -33.35 -14.99 8.90
CA ASN A 345 -32.95 -15.14 10.30
C ASN A 345 -34.16 -15.34 11.24
N PHE A 346 -35.30 -14.73 10.93
CA PHE A 346 -36.55 -14.93 11.67
C PHE A 346 -37.11 -16.35 11.43
N LEU A 347 -37.06 -16.85 10.20
CA LEU A 347 -37.44 -18.22 9.85
C LEU A 347 -36.54 -19.26 10.53
N ASP A 348 -35.22 -19.05 10.56
CA ASP A 348 -34.27 -19.94 11.25
C ASP A 348 -34.44 -19.94 12.77
N GLN A 349 -34.84 -18.80 13.38
CA GLN A 349 -35.21 -18.77 14.79
C GLN A 349 -36.52 -19.52 15.06
N SER A 350 -37.50 -19.43 14.16
CA SER A 350 -38.78 -20.13 14.30
C SER A 350 -38.64 -21.66 14.18
N LEU A 351 -37.70 -22.16 13.37
CA LEU A 351 -37.42 -23.59 13.25
C LEU A 351 -36.67 -24.17 14.45
N LYS A 352 -35.87 -23.36 15.17
CA LYS A 352 -35.16 -23.82 16.38
C LYS A 352 -36.07 -24.05 17.59
N TYR A 353 -37.22 -23.38 17.68
CA TYR A 353 -38.15 -23.57 18.80
C TYR A 353 -39.01 -24.84 18.68
N ASN A 354 -39.12 -25.46 17.50
CA ASN A 354 -39.94 -26.66 17.30
C ASN A 354 -39.19 -28.00 17.46
N SER A 355 -37.88 -28.00 17.71
CA SER A 355 -37.08 -29.23 17.84
C SER A 355 -36.67 -29.61 19.28
N SER A 356 -37.24 -28.98 20.31
CA SER A 356 -36.90 -29.31 21.72
C SER A 356 -37.83 -30.33 22.39
N ASN A 357 -38.76 -30.96 21.67
CA ASN A 357 -39.59 -32.04 22.20
C ASN A 357 -39.50 -33.28 21.31
N ASN A 358 -38.44 -34.07 21.49
CA ASN A 358 -38.54 -35.53 21.39
C ASN A 358 -37.29 -36.17 22.02
N ASN A 359 -37.46 -36.54 23.29
CA ASN A 359 -36.65 -37.53 23.98
C ASN A 359 -36.81 -38.88 23.29
N HIS A 360 -35.75 -39.44 22.71
CA HIS A 360 -35.57 -40.89 22.68
C HIS A 360 -34.10 -41.29 22.83
N LYS A 361 -33.87 -42.11 23.85
CA LYS A 361 -32.63 -42.79 24.23
C LYS A 361 -32.22 -43.82 23.18
N SER A 362 -30.97 -43.76 22.74
CA SER A 362 -30.12 -44.90 22.34
C SER A 362 -28.78 -44.31 21.89
N GLY A 363 -27.67 -44.53 22.56
CA GLY A 363 -26.91 -45.78 22.48
C GLY A 363 -25.43 -45.40 22.42
N ASP A 364 -24.74 -45.55 23.55
CA ASP A 364 -23.30 -45.39 23.72
C ASP A 364 -22.52 -46.30 22.77
N TYR A 365 -21.65 -45.71 21.95
CA TYR A 365 -20.44 -46.38 21.47
C TYR A 365 -19.28 -45.39 21.54
N LYS A 366 -18.51 -45.47 22.63
CA LYS A 366 -17.16 -44.91 22.74
C LYS A 366 -16.21 -45.80 21.94
N THR A 367 -15.59 -45.24 20.90
CA THR A 367 -14.38 -45.79 20.29
C THR A 367 -13.21 -44.88 20.65
N ASP A 368 -12.45 -45.32 21.66
CA ASP A 368 -11.16 -44.75 22.03
C ASP A 368 -10.15 -45.04 20.90
N PHE A 369 -9.67 -43.99 20.22
CA PHE A 369 -8.49 -44.07 19.37
C PHE A 369 -7.25 -43.65 20.17
N PRO A 370 -6.12 -44.38 20.07
CA PRO A 370 -4.90 -44.05 20.80
C PRO A 370 -4.26 -42.79 20.20
N LYS A 371 -4.01 -41.80 21.07
CA LYS A 371 -3.28 -40.57 20.74
C LYS A 371 -1.86 -40.94 20.30
N THR A 372 -1.50 -40.55 19.08
CA THR A 372 -0.14 -40.71 18.55
C THR A 372 0.79 -39.64 19.12
N THR A 373 2.04 -40.02 19.35
CA THR A 373 3.13 -39.30 20.05
C THR A 373 3.60 -37.99 19.38
N ARG A 374 2.84 -37.43 18.43
CA ARG A 374 3.20 -36.23 17.67
C ARG A 374 2.65 -34.93 18.27
N GLU A 375 1.64 -34.99 19.15
CA GLU A 375 1.02 -33.79 19.75
C GLU A 375 1.73 -33.27 21.01
N VAL A 376 2.62 -34.04 21.64
CA VAL A 376 3.30 -33.59 22.87
C VAL A 376 4.47 -32.64 22.57
N ARG A 377 5.00 -32.61 21.34
CA ARG A 377 6.12 -31.72 20.95
C ARG A 377 5.70 -30.30 20.56
N SER A 378 4.46 -30.08 20.11
CA SER A 378 4.01 -28.74 19.70
C SER A 378 3.65 -27.84 20.90
N ALA A 379 3.16 -28.42 22.00
CA ALA A 379 2.87 -27.67 23.23
C ALA A 379 4.14 -27.16 23.95
N SER A 380 5.26 -27.89 23.85
CA SER A 380 6.53 -27.50 24.48
C SER A 380 7.24 -26.36 23.74
N LEU A 381 7.02 -26.20 22.44
CA LEU A 381 7.71 -25.20 21.61
C LEU A 381 7.04 -23.81 21.72
N ASN A 382 5.72 -23.77 21.88
CA ASN A 382 5.00 -22.51 22.15
C ASN A 382 5.37 -21.90 23.50
N LYS A 383 5.61 -22.72 24.53
CA LYS A 383 6.01 -22.23 25.86
C LYS A 383 7.44 -21.65 25.90
N GLN A 384 8.34 -22.10 25.01
CA GLN A 384 9.69 -21.52 24.89
C GLN A 384 9.73 -20.21 24.08
N LEU A 385 8.79 -19.99 23.16
CA LEU A 385 8.73 -18.76 22.37
C LEU A 385 8.17 -17.57 23.17
N GLU A 386 7.27 -17.80 24.12
CA GLU A 386 6.76 -16.73 25.00
C GLU A 386 7.83 -16.18 25.97
N VAL A 387 8.69 -17.05 26.51
CA VAL A 387 9.78 -16.63 27.42
C VAL A 387 10.82 -15.77 26.69
N LYS A 388 11.02 -15.97 25.38
CA LYS A 388 11.97 -15.19 24.58
C LYS A 388 11.42 -13.81 24.18
N LYS A 389 10.10 -13.66 24.01
CA LYS A 389 9.45 -12.36 23.77
C LYS A 389 9.42 -11.48 25.03
N GLY A 390 9.24 -12.06 26.21
CA GLY A 390 9.27 -11.31 27.48
C GLY A 390 10.63 -10.68 27.82
N LYS A 391 11.74 -11.29 27.40
CA LYS A 391 13.10 -10.78 27.69
C LYS A 391 13.59 -9.65 26.77
N LEU A 392 12.91 -9.39 25.65
CA LEU A 392 13.26 -8.30 24.72
C LEU A 392 12.63 -6.96 25.12
N LEU A 393 11.61 -6.95 25.97
CA LEU A 393 10.92 -5.74 26.42
C LEU A 393 11.62 -5.03 27.60
N PHE A 394 12.65 -5.62 28.20
CA PHE A 394 13.36 -5.05 29.35
C PHE A 394 14.73 -4.44 29.03
N LYS A 395 15.08 -4.31 27.74
CA LYS A 395 16.37 -3.72 27.31
C LYS A 395 16.24 -2.34 26.66
N GLN A 396 15.07 -1.72 26.78
CA GLN A 396 14.77 -0.44 26.16
C GLN A 396 13.99 0.47 27.11
N TYR A 397 14.47 0.58 28.36
CA TYR A 397 14.20 1.70 29.27
C TYR A 397 15.45 1.96 30.10
#